data_AF-A0A3L7B4M0-F1
#
_entry.id   AF-A0A3L7B4M0-F1
#
_cell.length_a   1.000
_cell.length_b   1.000
_cell.length_c   1.000
_cell.angle_alpha   90.00
_cell.angle_beta   90.00
_cell.angle_gamma   90.00
#
_symmetry.space_group_name_H-M   'P 1'
#
loop_
_entity.id
_entity.type
_entity.pdbx_description
1 polymer ?
#
loop_
_entity_poly.entity_id
_entity_poly.type
_entity_poly.pdbx_seq_one_letter_code
_entity_poly.pdbx_strand_id
1 'polypeptide(L)'
;TTPPPTPPPPTTPPPTTPPPSGSPTRYLLPGGGLGAAGGAATTTVAAANGNHDGTPTNPQVFTATGLNLAYAGGQTAFDLFLDAGTAVGNGVQVRISYDLTGNGSWERVETSRYFATDPVPGYEHYTQSTGLASATGTLGALSNGTVRVEVWSAIGNNPSTVGIGNQSVLRLPYS
;
A
#
# COMPACT_ATOMS: atom_id res chain seq x y z
N THR A 1 -18.48 -42.28 -37.81
CA THR A 1 -18.38 -41.48 -36.57
C THR A 1 -17.07 -40.69 -36.63
N THR A 2 -17.14 -39.36 -36.68
CA THR A 2 -15.96 -38.48 -36.81
C THR A 2 -15.49 -38.08 -35.41
N PRO A 3 -14.18 -38.15 -35.09
CA PRO A 3 -13.68 -37.74 -33.79
C PRO A 3 -13.82 -36.21 -33.59
N PRO A 4 -14.02 -35.73 -32.35
CA PRO A 4 -14.18 -34.32 -32.06
C PRO A 4 -12.86 -33.54 -32.23
N PRO A 5 -12.91 -32.25 -32.58
CA PRO A 5 -11.72 -31.43 -32.78
C PRO A 5 -10.98 -31.17 -31.45
N THR A 6 -9.66 -31.27 -31.50
CA THR A 6 -8.74 -30.99 -30.39
C THR A 6 -8.79 -29.50 -29.99
N PRO A 7 -8.87 -29.15 -28.69
CA PRO A 7 -8.81 -27.76 -28.25
C PRO A 7 -7.45 -27.12 -28.60
N PRO A 8 -7.42 -25.82 -28.94
CA PRO A 8 -6.16 -25.11 -29.13
C PRO A 8 -5.40 -25.01 -27.80
N PRO A 9 -4.05 -24.99 -27.84
CA PRO A 9 -3.24 -24.86 -26.63
C PRO A 9 -3.51 -23.51 -25.94
N PRO A 10 -3.43 -23.44 -24.60
CA PRO A 10 -3.61 -22.20 -23.88
C PRO A 10 -2.49 -21.21 -24.24
N THR A 11 -2.86 -20.01 -24.65
CA THR A 11 -1.92 -18.90 -24.86
C THR A 11 -1.48 -18.35 -23.51
N THR A 12 -0.23 -18.58 -23.14
CA THR A 12 0.38 -17.92 -21.97
C THR A 12 0.46 -16.41 -22.22
N PRO A 13 -0.02 -15.56 -21.28
CA PRO A 13 0.18 -14.12 -21.38
C PRO A 13 1.68 -13.77 -21.46
N PRO A 14 2.07 -12.71 -22.20
CA PRO A 14 3.46 -12.28 -22.23
C PRO A 14 3.95 -11.92 -20.82
N PRO A 15 5.25 -12.11 -20.51
CA PRO A 15 5.80 -11.69 -19.24
C PRO A 15 5.65 -10.17 -19.12
N THR A 16 4.91 -9.70 -18.11
CA THR A 16 4.93 -8.28 -17.75
C THR A 16 6.30 -7.98 -17.18
N THR A 17 7.14 -7.28 -17.94
CA THR A 17 8.44 -6.81 -17.46
C THR A 17 8.22 -6.02 -16.16
N PRO A 18 8.87 -6.39 -15.05
CA PRO A 18 8.84 -5.58 -13.84
C PRO A 18 9.38 -4.17 -14.21
N PRO A 19 8.72 -3.09 -13.79
CA PRO A 19 9.23 -1.75 -13.95
C PRO A 19 10.59 -1.66 -13.25
N PRO A 20 11.46 -0.75 -13.73
CA PRO A 20 12.77 -0.58 -13.16
C PRO A 20 12.67 -0.38 -11.64
N SER A 21 13.58 -1.00 -10.90
CA SER A 21 13.76 -0.84 -9.45
C SER A 21 13.88 0.63 -9.00
N GLY A 22 14.07 1.56 -9.95
CA GLY A 22 14.14 3.01 -9.77
C GLY A 22 12.85 3.82 -9.98
N SER A 23 11.67 3.24 -10.21
CA SER A 23 10.45 4.08 -10.33
C SER A 23 10.10 4.74 -8.96
N PRO A 24 9.55 5.95 -8.85
CA PRO A 24 9.02 6.47 -7.58
C PRO A 24 7.55 6.08 -7.33
N THR A 25 6.86 5.56 -8.34
CA THR A 25 5.49 5.04 -8.21
C THR A 25 5.52 3.57 -7.82
N ARG A 26 4.82 3.21 -6.74
CA ARG A 26 4.86 1.89 -6.13
C ARG A 26 3.45 1.42 -5.77
N TYR A 27 3.03 0.27 -6.26
CA TYR A 27 1.77 -0.34 -5.90
C TYR A 27 1.95 -1.31 -4.74
N LEU A 28 0.93 -1.40 -3.89
CA LEU A 28 0.85 -2.46 -2.86
C LEU A 28 0.60 -3.78 -3.56
N LEU A 29 1.40 -4.82 -3.27
CA LEU A 29 1.36 -6.09 -3.98
C LEU A 29 1.00 -7.27 -3.06
N PRO A 30 0.37 -8.34 -3.62
CA PRO A 30 0.23 -9.60 -2.90
C PRO A 30 1.56 -10.08 -2.34
N GLY A 31 1.55 -10.64 -1.13
CA GLY A 31 2.76 -11.08 -0.44
C GLY A 31 3.56 -9.97 0.26
N GLY A 32 3.04 -8.75 0.32
CA GLY A 32 3.65 -7.65 1.10
C GLY A 32 4.76 -6.89 0.36
N GLY A 33 4.75 -6.91 -0.97
CA GLY A 33 5.68 -6.12 -1.77
C GLY A 33 5.19 -4.70 -2.05
N LEU A 34 6.11 -3.78 -2.29
CA LEU A 34 5.86 -2.50 -2.97
C LEU A 34 6.62 -2.49 -4.30
N GLY A 35 5.93 -2.26 -5.42
CA GLY A 35 6.58 -2.40 -6.71
C GLY A 35 5.77 -1.95 -7.91
N ALA A 36 5.94 -2.68 -9.00
CA ALA A 36 5.11 -2.57 -10.20
C ALA A 36 3.62 -2.61 -9.93
N ALA A 37 2.81 -2.09 -10.84
CA ALA A 37 1.43 -2.55 -10.91
C ALA A 37 1.42 -4.05 -11.27
N GLY A 38 0.70 -4.84 -10.47
CA GLY A 38 0.38 -6.24 -10.76
C GLY A 38 -1.00 -6.40 -11.41
N GLY A 39 -1.56 -7.60 -11.34
CA GLY A 39 -3.00 -7.79 -11.57
C GLY A 39 -3.82 -7.34 -10.36
N ALA A 40 -5.08 -6.94 -10.56
CA ALA A 40 -5.97 -6.55 -9.48
C ALA A 40 -6.14 -7.68 -8.46
N ALA A 41 -6.06 -7.34 -7.18
CA ALA A 41 -6.19 -8.27 -6.06
C ALA A 41 -6.67 -7.52 -4.82
N THR A 42 -6.96 -8.23 -3.73
CA THR A 42 -7.33 -7.63 -2.45
C THR A 42 -6.54 -8.24 -1.31
N THR A 43 -6.47 -7.52 -0.19
CA THR A 43 -6.09 -8.07 1.12
C THR A 43 -7.06 -7.60 2.19
N THR A 44 -7.11 -8.32 3.31
CA THR A 44 -7.92 -7.98 4.48
C THR A 44 -7.09 -7.24 5.50
N VAL A 45 -7.60 -6.10 5.96
CA VAL A 45 -7.14 -5.44 7.19
C VAL A 45 -8.02 -5.93 8.32
N ALA A 46 -7.42 -6.52 9.35
CA ALA A 46 -8.14 -7.04 10.50
C ALA A 46 -8.89 -5.93 11.25
N ALA A 47 -9.95 -6.29 11.98
CA ALA A 47 -10.63 -5.37 12.88
C ALA A 47 -9.67 -4.79 13.93
N ALA A 48 -9.93 -3.56 14.37
CA ALA A 48 -9.15 -2.91 15.42
C ALA A 48 -9.39 -3.61 16.77
N ASN A 49 -10.66 -3.91 17.10
CA ASN A 49 -11.08 -4.43 18.41
C ASN A 49 -10.62 -3.55 19.59
N GLY A 50 -10.60 -2.24 19.36
CA GLY A 50 -10.07 -1.24 20.29
C GLY A 50 -9.80 0.08 19.58
N ASN A 51 -9.14 0.99 20.29
CA ASN A 51 -8.59 2.21 19.71
C ASN A 51 -7.07 2.07 19.57
N HIS A 52 -6.61 2.11 18.32
CA HIS A 52 -5.22 2.00 17.90
C HIS A 52 -4.83 3.20 17.00
N ASP A 53 -5.50 4.34 17.17
CA ASP A 53 -5.12 5.56 16.45
C ASP A 53 -3.66 5.95 16.72
N GLY A 54 -2.93 6.16 15.65
CA GLY A 54 -1.51 6.51 15.64
C GLY A 54 -0.57 5.35 15.94
N THR A 55 -1.08 4.16 16.30
CA THR A 55 -0.27 3.00 16.71
C THR A 55 -0.64 1.75 15.90
N PRO A 56 0.19 1.33 14.94
CA PRO A 56 -0.07 0.12 14.16
C PRO A 56 -0.38 -1.10 15.04
N THR A 57 -1.46 -1.80 14.71
CA THR A 57 -1.88 -3.06 15.33
C THR A 57 -2.34 -4.02 14.26
N ASN A 58 -1.78 -5.24 14.24
CA ASN A 58 -2.03 -6.25 13.20
C ASN A 58 -1.94 -5.68 11.75
N PRO A 59 -0.92 -4.86 11.42
CA PRO A 59 -0.90 -4.16 10.14
C PRO A 59 -0.68 -5.13 8.97
N GLN A 60 -1.30 -4.81 7.84
CA GLN A 60 -0.81 -5.25 6.55
C GLN A 60 0.46 -4.47 6.22
N VAL A 61 1.55 -5.19 5.95
CA VAL A 61 2.87 -4.58 5.74
C VAL A 61 3.31 -4.79 4.30
N PHE A 62 3.67 -3.68 3.64
CA PHE A 62 4.20 -3.68 2.27
C PHE A 62 5.56 -3.02 2.25
N THR A 63 6.55 -3.65 1.63
CA THR A 63 7.94 -3.19 1.67
C THR A 63 8.60 -3.19 0.29
N ALA A 64 9.39 -2.16 0.02
CA ALA A 64 10.38 -2.13 -1.05
C ALA A 64 11.76 -1.88 -0.44
N THR A 65 12.74 -2.73 -0.75
CA THR A 65 14.13 -2.62 -0.29
C THR A 65 15.07 -2.38 -1.47
N GLY A 66 16.32 -2.01 -1.17
CA GLY A 66 17.36 -1.80 -2.19
C GLY A 66 17.08 -0.59 -3.09
N LEU A 67 16.31 0.39 -2.59
CA LEU A 67 15.96 1.59 -3.34
C LEU A 67 17.14 2.54 -3.42
N ASN A 68 17.44 3.00 -4.63
CA ASN A 68 18.48 3.98 -4.91
C ASN A 68 17.85 5.12 -5.72
N LEU A 69 17.34 6.13 -5.03
CA LEU A 69 16.51 7.19 -5.60
C LEU A 69 16.94 8.57 -5.09
N ALA A 70 17.05 9.54 -5.99
CA ALA A 70 17.35 10.91 -5.60
C ALA A 70 16.09 11.60 -5.07
N TYR A 71 16.19 12.30 -3.94
CA TYR A 71 15.06 13.05 -3.41
C TYR A 71 14.78 14.25 -4.31
N ALA A 72 13.55 14.34 -4.81
CA ALA A 72 13.13 15.36 -5.77
C ALA A 72 12.37 16.54 -5.12
N GLY A 73 12.21 16.51 -3.79
CA GLY A 73 11.38 17.47 -3.07
C GLY A 73 9.90 17.09 -3.04
N GLY A 74 9.12 17.78 -2.20
CA GLY A 74 7.69 17.54 -2.04
C GLY A 74 7.34 16.62 -0.86
N GLN A 75 6.23 15.91 -0.99
CA GLN A 75 5.68 15.04 0.06
C GLN A 75 5.26 13.69 -0.53
N THR A 76 5.18 12.67 0.32
CA THR A 76 4.56 11.40 -0.05
C THR A 76 3.10 11.63 -0.44
N ALA A 77 2.71 11.08 -1.60
CA ALA A 77 1.30 10.99 -1.98
C ALA A 77 0.90 9.52 -2.06
N PHE A 78 -0.36 9.23 -1.77
CA PHE A 78 -0.90 7.88 -1.88
C PHE A 78 -2.39 7.92 -2.21
N ASP A 79 -2.87 6.83 -2.77
CA ASP A 79 -4.28 6.57 -2.98
C ASP A 79 -4.53 5.10 -2.65
N LEU A 80 -5.19 4.84 -1.53
CA LEU A 80 -5.54 3.50 -1.06
C LEU A 80 -7.03 3.26 -1.29
N PHE A 81 -7.33 2.13 -1.92
CA PHE A 81 -8.69 1.68 -2.20
C PHE A 81 -9.18 0.89 -1.00
N LEU A 82 -10.12 1.43 -0.24
CA LEU A 82 -10.67 0.82 0.98
C LEU A 82 -12.15 0.48 0.81
N ASP A 83 -12.57 -0.66 1.34
CA ASP A 83 -13.99 -1.05 1.36
C ASP A 83 -14.31 -1.70 2.71
N ALA A 84 -15.21 -1.09 3.48
CA ALA A 84 -15.68 -1.63 4.76
C ALA A 84 -16.92 -2.53 4.61
N GLY A 85 -17.40 -2.76 3.39
CA GLY A 85 -18.64 -3.46 3.10
C GLY A 85 -19.81 -2.74 3.78
N THR A 86 -20.47 -3.42 4.71
CA THR A 86 -21.57 -2.83 5.50
C THR A 86 -21.15 -2.51 6.94
N ALA A 87 -19.86 -2.47 7.24
CA ALA A 87 -19.35 -2.32 8.60
C ALA A 87 -19.35 -0.87 9.07
N VAL A 88 -20.22 -0.57 10.05
CA VAL A 88 -20.29 0.76 10.66
C VAL A 88 -19.10 1.00 11.58
N GLY A 89 -18.53 2.21 11.50
CA GLY A 89 -17.53 2.70 12.46
C GLY A 89 -16.13 2.16 12.24
N ASN A 90 -15.81 1.66 11.04
CA ASN A 90 -14.46 1.30 10.67
C ASN A 90 -13.65 2.56 10.34
N GLY A 91 -12.38 2.55 10.76
CA GLY A 91 -11.42 3.60 10.42
C GLY A 91 -10.06 2.99 10.17
N VAL A 92 -9.55 3.15 8.94
CA VAL A 92 -8.26 2.58 8.51
C VAL A 92 -7.20 3.68 8.51
N GLN A 93 -5.99 3.36 8.94
CA GLN A 93 -4.87 4.29 9.02
C GLN A 93 -3.65 3.73 8.30
N VAL A 94 -2.80 4.63 7.81
CA VAL A 94 -1.55 4.28 7.15
C VAL A 94 -0.36 4.97 7.80
N ARG A 95 0.75 4.23 7.87
CA ARG A 95 2.07 4.72 8.24
C ARG A 95 3.06 4.38 7.14
N ILE A 96 3.89 5.35 6.78
CA ILE A 96 4.93 5.21 5.77
C ILE A 96 6.26 5.52 6.44
N SER A 97 7.15 4.53 6.46
CA SER A 97 8.46 4.62 7.11
C SER A 97 9.56 4.49 6.06
N TYR A 98 10.61 5.30 6.19
CA TYR A 98 11.75 5.35 5.27
C TYR A 98 13.04 5.07 6.04
N ASP A 99 13.72 4.01 5.64
CA ASP A 99 15.14 3.77 5.92
C ASP A 99 15.89 4.34 4.72
N LEU A 100 16.40 5.56 4.87
CA LEU A 100 17.04 6.31 3.81
C LEU A 100 18.42 5.75 3.46
N THR A 101 19.08 5.11 4.41
CA THR A 101 20.48 4.68 4.28
C THR A 101 20.68 3.16 4.16
N GLY A 102 19.60 2.39 4.27
CA GLY A 102 19.63 0.93 4.19
C GLY A 102 20.21 0.27 5.43
N ASN A 103 20.20 0.95 6.58
CA ASN A 103 20.84 0.49 7.82
C ASN A 103 19.87 -0.27 8.75
N GLY A 104 18.59 -0.37 8.40
CA GLY A 104 17.54 -1.01 9.18
C GLY A 104 16.83 -0.12 10.21
N SER A 105 17.21 1.16 10.31
CA SER A 105 16.54 2.18 11.14
C SER A 105 15.66 3.09 10.28
N TRP A 106 14.64 3.69 10.89
CA TRP A 106 13.73 4.60 10.18
C TRP A 106 14.13 6.06 10.42
N GLU A 107 14.70 6.74 9.42
CA GLU A 107 15.01 8.16 9.51
C GLU A 107 13.78 9.05 9.31
N ARG A 108 12.75 8.59 8.58
CA ARG A 108 11.48 9.30 8.42
C ARG A 108 10.32 8.36 8.70
N VAL A 109 9.39 8.80 9.54
CA VAL A 109 8.11 8.10 9.76
C VAL A 109 6.97 9.10 9.61
N GLU A 110 6.01 8.76 8.76
CA GLU A 110 4.80 9.53 8.48
C GLU A 110 3.59 8.71 8.90
N THR A 111 2.77 9.21 9.83
CA THR A 111 1.47 8.60 10.16
C THR A 111 0.37 9.55 9.75
N SER A 112 -0.50 9.12 8.83
CA SER A 112 -1.67 9.88 8.40
C SER A 112 -2.81 9.76 9.42
N ARG A 113 -3.74 10.72 9.46
CA ARG A 113 -5.01 10.53 10.20
C ARG A 113 -5.78 9.36 9.61
N TYR A 114 -6.45 8.59 10.45
CA TYR A 114 -7.30 7.51 9.95
C TYR A 114 -8.39 8.07 9.04
N PHE A 115 -8.80 7.25 8.07
CA PHE A 115 -9.91 7.50 7.18
C PHE A 115 -11.10 6.69 7.67
N ALA A 116 -12.17 7.39 8.06
CA ALA A 116 -13.44 6.78 8.41
C ALA A 116 -14.16 6.36 7.12
N THR A 117 -14.42 5.07 6.98
CA THR A 117 -15.09 4.50 5.80
C THR A 117 -16.61 4.57 5.93
N ASP A 118 -17.30 4.74 4.81
CA ASP A 118 -18.74 4.60 4.68
C ASP A 118 -19.13 3.09 4.70
N PRO A 119 -20.13 2.66 5.49
CA PRO A 119 -20.66 1.28 5.48
C PRO A 119 -21.49 0.97 4.22
N VAL A 120 -20.97 1.30 3.04
CA VAL A 120 -21.57 0.99 1.74
C VAL A 120 -20.55 0.20 0.91
N PRO A 121 -20.92 -0.98 0.37
CA PRO A 121 -20.00 -1.75 -0.47
C PRO A 121 -19.49 -0.96 -1.67
N GLY A 122 -18.18 -1.02 -1.87
CA GLY A 122 -17.48 -0.26 -2.92
C GLY A 122 -16.21 0.38 -2.39
N TYR A 123 -15.27 0.65 -3.30
CA TYR A 123 -14.03 1.30 -2.91
C TYR A 123 -14.21 2.79 -2.68
N GLU A 124 -13.77 3.22 -1.51
CA GLU A 124 -13.47 4.60 -1.18
C GLU A 124 -11.96 4.88 -1.35
N HIS A 125 -11.62 6.14 -1.56
CA HIS A 125 -10.25 6.59 -1.80
C HIS A 125 -9.68 7.27 -0.55
N TYR A 126 -8.82 6.55 0.17
CA TYR A 126 -8.03 7.13 1.25
C TYR A 126 -6.73 7.71 0.69
N THR A 127 -6.61 9.03 0.73
CA THR A 127 -5.44 9.75 0.19
C THR A 127 -4.75 10.57 1.27
N GLN A 128 -3.57 11.12 0.94
CA GLN A 128 -2.82 12.01 1.83
C GLN A 128 -3.59 13.28 2.22
N SER A 129 -4.67 13.64 1.53
CA SER A 129 -5.50 14.82 1.86
C SER A 129 -6.16 14.74 3.23
N THR A 130 -6.28 13.53 3.79
CA THR A 130 -6.74 13.30 5.17
C THR A 130 -5.78 13.93 6.21
N GLY A 131 -4.55 14.23 5.79
CA GLY A 131 -3.56 14.97 6.55
C GLY A 131 -2.74 14.10 7.50
N LEU A 132 -1.54 14.58 7.84
CA LEU A 132 -0.66 13.91 8.78
C LEU A 132 -1.18 14.02 10.22
N ALA A 133 -1.23 12.89 10.92
CA ALA A 133 -1.42 12.83 12.36
C ALA A 133 -0.09 13.07 13.09
N SER A 134 1.01 12.49 12.58
CA SER A 134 2.35 12.72 13.09
C SER A 134 3.43 12.50 12.02
N ALA A 135 4.59 13.11 12.24
CA ALA A 135 5.74 12.99 11.38
C ALA A 135 7.03 13.15 12.21
N THR A 136 7.99 12.26 12.01
CA THR A 136 9.36 12.40 12.55
C THR A 136 10.38 12.42 11.42
N GLY A 137 11.49 13.12 11.66
CA GLY A 137 12.61 13.22 10.73
C GLY A 137 12.31 14.01 9.46
N THR A 138 13.18 13.85 8.46
CA THR A 138 13.13 14.57 7.18
C THR A 138 13.35 13.61 6.03
N LEU A 139 12.65 13.84 4.92
CA LEU A 139 12.91 13.09 3.69
C LEU A 139 14.29 13.46 3.15
N GLY A 140 14.93 12.49 2.52
CA GLY A 140 16.25 12.61 1.89
C GLY A 140 16.41 11.51 0.85
N ALA A 141 17.55 11.48 0.16
CA ALA A 141 17.83 10.47 -0.85
C ALA A 141 17.79 9.05 -0.26
N LEU A 142 17.35 8.08 -1.05
CA LEU A 142 17.43 6.67 -0.73
C LEU A 142 18.73 6.11 -1.31
N SER A 143 19.56 5.49 -0.46
CA SER A 143 20.77 4.79 -0.86
C SER A 143 20.72 3.38 -0.28
N ASN A 144 20.46 2.40 -1.14
CA ASN A 144 20.10 1.03 -0.73
C ASN A 144 18.97 1.00 0.32
N GLY A 145 18.08 1.99 0.27
CA GLY A 145 17.10 2.25 1.30
C GLY A 145 15.88 1.34 1.24
N THR A 146 15.05 1.45 2.27
CA THR A 146 13.79 0.73 2.41
C THR A 146 12.62 1.69 2.61
N VAL A 147 11.52 1.44 1.91
CA VAL A 147 10.23 2.08 2.19
C VAL A 147 9.26 1.01 2.65
N ARG A 148 8.60 1.26 3.78
CA ARG A 148 7.58 0.38 4.35
C ARG A 148 6.25 1.13 4.52
N VAL A 149 5.17 0.49 4.09
CA VAL A 149 3.80 0.92 4.30
C VAL A 149 3.12 -0.05 5.25
N GLU A 150 2.55 0.49 6.32
CA GLU A 150 1.77 -0.26 7.30
C GLU A 150 0.32 0.25 7.22
N VAL A 151 -0.63 -0.64 6.95
CA VAL A 151 -2.07 -0.32 6.89
C VAL A 151 -2.79 -1.12 7.96
N TRP A 152 -3.53 -0.46 8.85
CA TRP A 152 -4.26 -1.11 9.95
C TRP A 152 -5.61 -0.44 10.21
N SER A 153 -6.52 -1.16 10.87
CA SER A 153 -7.72 -0.54 11.43
C SER A 153 -7.33 0.18 12.72
N ALA A 154 -7.42 1.52 12.72
CA ALA A 154 -7.23 2.33 13.91
C ALA A 154 -8.43 2.21 14.87
N ILE A 155 -9.63 2.07 14.32
CA ILE A 155 -10.89 1.85 15.06
C ILE A 155 -11.80 0.88 14.28
N GLY A 156 -12.81 0.37 14.96
CA GLY A 156 -13.84 -0.51 14.37
C GLY A 156 -13.68 -1.97 14.78
N ASN A 157 -14.81 -2.69 14.78
CA ASN A 157 -14.90 -4.08 15.24
C ASN A 157 -15.06 -5.08 14.08
N ASN A 158 -14.96 -4.62 12.84
CA ASN A 158 -15.07 -5.45 11.66
C ASN A 158 -13.83 -5.27 10.77
N PRO A 159 -13.44 -6.29 9.99
CA PRO A 159 -12.37 -6.14 9.02
C PRO A 159 -12.74 -5.14 7.91
N SER A 160 -11.73 -4.61 7.23
CA SER A 160 -11.88 -3.84 5.99
C SER A 160 -11.09 -4.50 4.86
N THR A 161 -11.46 -4.24 3.62
CA THR A 161 -10.76 -4.71 2.43
C THR A 161 -9.90 -3.61 1.85
N VAL A 162 -8.68 -3.94 1.42
CA VAL A 162 -7.81 -3.05 0.64
C VAL A 162 -7.65 -3.61 -0.76
N GLY A 163 -7.92 -2.79 -1.79
CA GLY A 163 -7.60 -3.11 -3.18
C GLY A 163 -6.10 -2.97 -3.42
N ILE A 164 -5.42 -4.03 -3.87
CA ILE A 164 -3.98 -4.09 -4.12
C ILE A 164 -3.70 -4.53 -5.57
N GLY A 165 -2.42 -4.71 -5.93
CA GLY A 165 -2.01 -5.09 -7.26
C GLY A 165 -1.85 -3.88 -8.18
N ASN A 166 -2.93 -3.44 -8.82
CA ASN A 166 -2.95 -2.24 -9.68
C ASN A 166 -3.84 -1.10 -9.16
N GLN A 167 -4.36 -1.23 -7.93
CA GLN A 167 -5.29 -0.27 -7.33
C GLN A 167 -4.57 0.69 -6.39
N SER A 168 -4.25 0.24 -5.16
CA SER A 168 -3.58 1.08 -4.17
C SER A 168 -2.13 1.40 -4.54
N VAL A 169 -1.79 2.68 -4.50
CA VAL A 169 -0.52 3.22 -5.00
C VAL A 169 0.09 4.26 -4.07
N LEU A 170 1.41 4.21 -3.92
CA LEU A 170 2.26 5.26 -3.39
C LEU A 170 2.99 5.98 -4.53
N ARG A 171 3.09 7.29 -4.41
CA ARG A 171 3.92 8.15 -5.24
C ARG A 171 4.93 8.82 -4.33
N LEU A 172 6.15 8.29 -4.37
CA LEU A 172 7.24 8.77 -3.54
C LEU A 172 7.83 10.06 -4.13
N PRO A 173 8.30 11.01 -3.31
CA PRO A 173 8.85 12.30 -3.74
C PRO A 173 10.30 12.19 -4.26
N TYR A 174 10.53 11.32 -5.25
CA TYR A 174 11.86 10.96 -5.76
C TYR A 174 11.89 10.92 -7.29
N SER A 175 13.11 10.92 -7.85
CA SER A 175 13.42 10.74 -9.27
C SER A 175 14.38 9.57 -9.50
#